data_AF-A0A381WBX9-F1
#
_entry.id   AF-A0A381WBX9-F1
#
_cell.length_a   1.000
_cell.length_b   1.000
_cell.length_c   1.000
_cell.angle_alpha   90.00
_cell.angle_beta   90.00
_cell.angle_gamma   90.00
#
_symmetry.space_group_name_H-M   'P 1'
#
loop_
_entity.id
_entity.type
_entity.pdbx_description
1 polymer ?
#
loop_
_entity_poly.entity_id
_entity_poly.type
_entity_poly.pdbx_seq_one_letter_code
_entity_poly.pdbx_strand_id
1 'polypeptide(L)' 'MINWEDECYDEIRKGDKVYYKNKQGQIHRGVATLYGPAGWVLDCDHGAQVVGEGYNYMGHTKDKVGERLDDHMGKWLTHG' A
#
# COMPACT_ATOMS: atom_id res chain seq x y z
N MET A 1 5.22 2.82 20.37
CA MET A 1 4.35 3.59 19.46
C MET A 1 4.89 3.37 18.06
N ILE A 2 4.04 2.99 17.11
CA ILE A 2 4.46 2.94 15.70
C ILE A 2 4.40 4.39 15.21
N ASN A 3 5.55 4.99 14.92
CA ASN A 3 5.65 6.33 14.36
C ASN A 3 5.24 6.24 12.89
N TRP A 4 4.02 6.64 12.58
CA TRP A 4 3.50 6.71 11.20
C TRP A 4 3.79 8.05 10.51
N GLU A 5 4.37 9.01 11.24
CA GLU A 5 4.44 10.43 10.82
C GLU A 5 5.41 10.72 9.68
N ASP A 6 6.25 9.77 9.26
CA ASP A 6 7.34 10.02 8.30
C ASP A 6 7.25 9.17 7.02
N GLU A 7 6.15 8.46 6.79
CA GLU A 7 5.96 7.60 5.60
C GLU A 7 4.76 8.07 4.76
N CYS A 8 5.03 8.79 3.68
CA CYS A 8 4.01 9.33 2.77
C CYS A 8 3.43 8.22 1.88
N TYR A 9 2.14 8.28 1.55
CA TYR A 9 1.48 7.29 0.69
C TYR A 9 2.19 7.12 -0.67
N ASP A 10 2.72 8.22 -1.21
CA ASP A 10 3.46 8.24 -2.48
C ASP A 10 4.80 7.49 -2.43
N GLU A 11 5.32 7.22 -1.23
CA GLU A 11 6.59 6.51 -1.02
C GLU A 11 6.43 4.99 -0.97
N ILE A 12 5.18 4.49 -0.92
CA ILE A 12 4.89 3.06 -0.98
C ILE A 12 5.50 2.52 -2.28
N ARG A 13 6.23 1.41 -2.15
CA ARG A 13 6.76 0.65 -3.28
C ARG A 13 6.26 -0.77 -3.24
N LYS A 14 6.41 -1.47 -4.37
CA LYS A 14 6.10 -2.89 -4.44
C LYS A 14 6.92 -3.65 -3.39
N GLY A 15 6.25 -4.52 -2.65
CA GLY A 15 6.83 -5.26 -1.52
C GLY A 15 6.56 -4.64 -0.15
N ASP A 16 6.22 -3.34 -0.07
CA ASP A 16 6.01 -2.70 1.23
C ASP A 16 4.81 -3.26 1.97
N LYS A 17 4.95 -3.35 3.30
CA LYS A 17 3.85 -3.76 4.17
C LYS A 17 3.00 -2.54 4.46
N VAL A 18 1.82 -2.49 3.86
CA VAL A 18 0.88 -1.39 4.00
C VAL A 18 -0.20 -1.77 4.99
N TYR A 19 -0.49 -0.85 5.91
CA TYR A 19 -1.52 -0.98 6.92
C TYR A 19 -2.75 -0.17 6.51
N TYR A 20 -3.92 -0.76 6.71
CA TYR A 20 -5.18 -0.14 6.31
C TYR A 20 -6.30 -0.43 7.30
N LYS A 21 -7.31 0.42 7.29
CA LYS A 21 -8.53 0.26 8.09
C LYS A 21 -9.64 -0.36 7.25
N ASN A 22 -10.19 -1.48 7.69
CA ASN A 22 -11.33 -2.11 7.03
C ASN A 22 -12.64 -1.35 7.34
N LYS A 23 -13.75 -1.72 6.67
CA LYS A 23 -15.06 -1.08 6.87
C LYS A 23 -15.61 -1.23 8.30
N GLN A 24 -15.14 -2.22 9.05
CA GLN A 24 -15.52 -2.48 10.44
C GLN A 24 -14.64 -1.71 11.43
N GLY A 25 -13.68 -0.94 10.93
CA GLY A 25 -12.77 -0.10 11.71
C GLY A 25 -11.55 -0.83 12.27
N GLN A 26 -11.34 -2.10 11.90
CA GLN A 26 -10.17 -2.87 12.32
C GLN A 26 -8.98 -2.56 11.42
N ILE A 27 -7.77 -2.63 12.01
CA ILE A 27 -6.52 -2.41 11.28
C ILE A 27 -6.02 -3.76 10.77
N HIS A 28 -5.82 -3.84 9.46
CA HIS A 28 -5.22 -4.98 8.77
C HIS A 28 -3.94 -4.52 8.05
N ARG A 29 -3.20 -5.48 7.52
CA ARG A 29 -2.03 -5.23 6.69
C ARG A 29 -2.00 -6.16 5.48
N GLY A 30 -1.31 -5.73 4.44
CA GLY A 30 -1.01 -6.53 3.25
C GLY A 30 0.28 -6.07 2.58
N VAL A 31 0.71 -6.78 1.55
CA VAL A 31 1.92 -6.47 0.78
C VAL A 31 1.54 -5.72 -0.48
N ALA A 32 2.13 -4.56 -0.72
CA ALA A 32 1.88 -3.76 -1.93
C ALA A 32 2.37 -4.52 -3.19
N THR A 33 1.48 -4.72 -4.16
CA THR A 33 1.79 -5.50 -5.38
C THR A 33 1.73 -4.69 -6.67
N LEU A 34 0.72 -3.84 -6.80
CA LEU A 34 0.42 -3.07 -8.00
C LEU A 34 -0.25 -1.75 -7.61
N TYR A 35 0.05 -0.67 -8.31
CA TYR A 35 -0.63 0.61 -8.20
C TYR A 35 -1.66 0.76 -9.33
N GLY A 36 -2.93 0.95 -8.98
CA GLY A 36 -4.03 1.16 -9.92
C GLY A 36 -4.73 2.50 -9.69
N PRO A 37 -5.77 2.82 -10.49
CA PRO A 37 -6.42 4.13 -10.46
C PRO A 37 -7.15 4.43 -9.15
N ALA A 38 -7.50 3.40 -8.39
CA ALA A 38 -8.11 3.51 -7.07
C ALA A 38 -7.10 3.42 -5.92
N GLY A 39 -5.81 3.26 -6.20
CA GLY A 39 -4.72 3.14 -5.23
C GLY A 39 -3.92 1.83 -5.33
N TRP A 40 -3.14 1.56 -4.29
CA TRP A 40 -2.33 0.35 -4.16
C TRP A 40 -3.19 -0.89 -3.93
N VAL A 41 -2.95 -1.92 -4.72
CA VAL A 41 -3.48 -3.27 -4.53
C VAL A 41 -2.53 -4.03 -3.61
N LEU A 42 -3.06 -4.49 -2.48
CA LEU A 42 -2.37 -5.29 -1.51
C LEU A 42 -2.71 -6.76 -1.67
N ASP A 43 -1.70 -7.61 -1.60
CA ASP A 43 -1.87 -9.03 -1.37
C ASP A 43 -2.03 -9.27 0.14
N CYS A 44 -3.16 -9.88 0.52
CA CYS A 44 -3.50 -10.22 1.90
C CYS A 44 -3.93 -11.68 1.97
N ASP A 45 -3.77 -12.31 3.13
CA ASP A 45 -4.16 -13.71 3.35
C ASP A 45 -5.66 -13.99 3.07
N HIS A 46 -6.50 -12.96 3.18
CA HIS A 46 -7.94 -13.02 2.92
C HIS A 46 -8.36 -12.49 1.54
N GLY A 47 -7.40 -12.27 0.64
CA GLY A 47 -7.61 -11.80 -0.73
C GLY A 47 -7.13 -10.37 -0.98
N ALA A 48 -7.21 -9.96 -2.24
CA ALA A 48 -6.71 -8.65 -2.67
C ALA A 48 -7.50 -7.49 -2.04
N GLN A 49 -6.79 -6.46 -1.58
CA GLN A 49 -7.38 -5.26 -0.99
C GLN A 49 -6.80 -3.99 -1.61
N VAL A 50 -7.66 -3.06 -2.03
CA VAL A 50 -7.22 -1.74 -2.51
C VAL A 50 -7.07 -0.77 -1.33
N VAL A 51 -5.97 -0.03 -1.30
CA VAL A 51 -5.67 1.00 -0.30
C VAL A 51 -5.35 2.33 -0.96
N GLY A 52 -6.09 3.36 -0.54
CA GLY A 52 -5.99 4.72 -1.05
C GLY A 52 -5.71 5.74 0.06
N GLU A 53 -4.96 6.78 -0.29
CA GLU A 53 -4.71 7.93 0.58
C GLU A 53 -6.01 8.65 0.94
N GLY A 54 -6.13 9.11 2.19
CA GLY A 54 -7.33 9.80 2.68
C GLY A 54 -8.59 8.93 2.82
N TYR A 55 -8.53 7.65 2.44
CA TYR A 55 -9.67 6.74 2.53
C TYR A 55 -9.47 5.66 3.60
N ASN A 56 -8.53 4.73 3.37
CA ASN A 56 -8.29 3.60 4.26
C ASN A 56 -6.82 3.35 4.58
N TYR A 57 -5.90 4.10 3.97
CA TYR A 57 -4.47 4.05 4.29
C TYR A 57 -4.19 4.53 5.72
N MET A 58 -3.40 3.77 6.48
CA MET A 58 -2.98 4.12 7.84
C MET A 58 -1.47 4.30 8.01
N GLY A 59 -0.71 3.94 6.98
CA GLY A 59 0.75 3.94 7.02
C GLY A 59 1.32 2.70 6.34
N HIS A 60 2.63 2.69 6.13
CA HIS A 60 3.32 1.49 5.67
C HIS A 60 4.55 1.21 6.54
N THR A 61 5.27 0.17 6.17
CA THR A 61 6.65 -0.05 6.61
C THR A 61 7.41 -0.57 5.42
N LYS A 62 8.61 -0.03 5.24
CA LYS A 62 9.53 -0.46 4.21
C LYS A 62 9.85 -1.94 4.38
N ASP A 63 9.66 -2.74 3.34
CA ASP A 63 10.14 -4.11 3.42
C ASP A 63 11.67 -4.10 3.54
N LYS A 64 12.18 -4.92 4.46
CA LYS A 64 13.62 -5.06 4.72
C LYS A 64 14.27 -6.10 3.81
N VAL A 65 13.46 -6.88 3.09
CA VAL A 65 13.91 -8.08 2.37
C VAL A 65 13.44 -8.03 0.91
N GLY A 66 14.18 -7.30 0.07
CA GLY A 66 13.98 -7.34 -1.38
C GLY A 66 14.27 -6.03 -2.08
N GLU A 67 14.54 -6.11 -3.38
CA GLU A 67 14.62 -4.93 -4.25
C GLU A 67 13.26 -4.21 -4.23
N ARG A 68 13.21 -3.03 -3.60
CA ARG A 68 12.06 -2.13 -3.67
C ARG A 68 11.92 -1.64 -5.11
N LEU A 69 11.05 -2.29 -5.88
CA LEU A 69 10.78 -1.92 -7.27
C LEU A 69 9.68 -0.87 -7.32
N ASP A 70 9.93 0.22 -8.04
CA ASP A 70 8.91 1.19 -8.39
C ASP A 70 7.95 0.56 -9.41
N ASP A 71 6.64 0.69 -9.17
CA ASP A 71 5.63 0.18 -10.10
C ASP A 71 5.42 1.15 -11.28
N HIS A 72 6.38 1.16 -12.20
CA HIS A 72 6.34 2.00 -13.39
C HIS A 72 5.17 1.66 -14.34
N MET A 73 4.77 0.39 -14.42
CA MET A 73 3.69 -0.05 -15.31
C MET A 73 2.32 0.37 -14.77
N GLY A 74 2.06 0.13 -13.48
CA GLY A 74 0.82 0.55 -12.84
C GLY A 74 0.62 2.07 -12.91
N LYS A 75 1.69 2.84 -12.63
CA LYS A 75 1.69 4.31 -12.75
C LYS A 75 1.46 4.80 -14.18
N TRP A 76 2.03 4.14 -15.19
CA TRP A 76 1.79 4.48 -16.60
C TRP A 76 0.33 4.22 -17.01
N LEU A 77 -0.24 3.07 -16.66
CA LEU A 77 -1.64 2.72 -16.99
C LEU A 77 -2.67 3.63 -16.32
N THR A 78 -2.30 4.34 -15.26
CA THR A 78 -3.19 5.25 -14.53
C THR A 78 -3.13 6.69 -15.02
N HIS A 79 -2.04 7.11 -15.66
CA HIS A 79 -1.82 8.48 -16.11
C HIS A 79 -1.67 8.61 -17.64
N GLY A 80 -1.77 7.50 -18.38
CA GLY A 80 -1.69 7.43 -19.84
C GLY A 80 -2.99 7.75 -20.56
#